data_AF-A0A7S0TT01-F1
#
_entry.id   AF-A0A7S0TT01-F1
#
_cell.length_a   1.000
_cell.length_b   1.000
_cell.length_c   1.000
_cell.angle_alpha   90.00
_cell.angle_beta   90.00
_cell.angle_gamma   90.00
#
_symmetry.space_group_name_H-M   'P 1'
#
loop_
_entity.id
_entity.type
_entity.pdbx_description
1 polymer ?
#
loop_
_entity_poly.entity_id
_entity_poly.type
_entity_poly.pdbx_seq_one_letter_code
_entity_poly.pdbx_strand_id
1 'polypeptide(L)'
;TPPPSPWGQTKALGSCSGTTAASPQSRMAEEFAVLESSLSDAAKNGNIDHVVALLRDVGRLHHLWQPNASQATAIDKAADACLRKAGDQGGDKGTNEAAATTSDQNTGEETLLKGYMVSSVNEWGADQTRILLITDLCIHRVKFNFSKEEVVSWHTTSLKDILRIEYGNFKAAGSSLTTFFWRRDIEDQQGFRIYTASRDGKKSINDVVSEEVVPALQGEEKEVTPAASAPEEFFREYRALLAEDEPWKEEVFMLEVIAALQAAKQLKGYPFEVRLTKMVKNIPGGIFTMMHNANRRRQHGF
;
A
#
# COMPACT_ATOMS: atom_id res chain seq x y z
N THR A 1 81.99 34.81 3.20
CA THR A 1 80.92 33.93 2.71
C THR A 1 80.14 33.41 3.90
N PRO A 2 78.90 33.85 4.15
CA PRO A 2 78.07 33.25 5.18
C PRO A 2 77.41 31.95 4.65
N PRO A 3 77.10 30.97 5.51
CA PRO A 3 76.49 29.71 5.13
C PRO A 3 74.99 29.86 4.78
N PRO A 4 74.42 28.94 3.97
CA PRO A 4 73.01 29.01 3.56
C PRO A 4 72.07 28.68 4.71
N SER A 5 70.98 29.44 4.78
CA SER A 5 69.84 29.22 5.69
C SER A 5 69.11 27.92 5.34
N PRO A 6 68.89 27.01 6.30
CA PRO A 6 68.05 25.84 6.10
C PRO A 6 66.62 26.13 6.61
N TRP A 7 65.65 25.47 5.97
CA TRP A 7 64.25 25.33 6.37
C TRP A 7 63.25 26.35 5.83
N GLY A 8 62.95 26.20 4.54
CA GLY A 8 61.57 26.26 4.07
C GLY A 8 60.84 24.95 4.40
N GLN A 9 59.73 25.03 5.13
CA GLN A 9 58.70 23.98 5.17
C GLN A 9 57.33 24.65 5.05
N THR A 10 56.84 24.73 3.82
CA THR A 10 55.41 24.92 3.54
C THR A 10 54.67 23.65 3.95
N LYS A 11 53.97 23.71 5.10
CA LYS A 11 52.97 22.70 5.47
C LYS A 11 51.87 22.70 4.41
N ALA A 12 51.80 21.62 3.64
CA ALA A 12 50.62 21.31 2.85
C ALA A 12 49.43 21.10 3.79
N LEU A 13 48.44 21.99 3.71
CA LEU A 13 47.14 21.77 4.32
C LEU A 13 46.51 20.57 3.61
N GLY A 14 46.52 19.42 4.28
CA GLY A 14 45.79 18.24 3.85
C GLY A 14 44.32 18.61 3.71
N SER A 15 43.84 18.61 2.48
CA SER A 15 42.42 18.64 2.15
C SER A 15 41.79 17.37 2.73
N CYS A 16 41.22 17.47 3.92
CA CYS A 16 40.33 16.45 4.45
C CYS A 16 39.12 16.36 3.52
N SER A 17 39.12 15.34 2.65
CA SER A 17 37.96 14.94 1.85
C SER A 17 36.84 14.55 2.82
N GLY A 18 36.00 15.52 3.16
CA GLY A 18 34.84 15.30 4.01
C GLY A 18 33.85 14.44 3.27
N THR A 19 33.84 13.13 3.56
CA THR A 19 32.76 12.23 3.17
C THR A 19 31.48 12.80 3.77
N THR A 20 30.67 13.45 2.95
CA THR A 20 29.41 14.04 3.39
C THR A 20 28.51 12.86 3.74
N ALA A 21 28.22 12.66 5.03
CA ALA A 21 27.34 11.59 5.46
C ALA A 21 26.00 11.75 4.75
N ALA A 22 25.59 10.73 3.98
CA ALA A 22 24.31 10.72 3.32
C ALA A 22 23.20 10.91 4.37
N SER A 23 22.18 11.69 4.05
CA SER A 23 21.04 11.85 4.93
C SER A 23 20.33 10.50 5.10
N PRO A 24 19.71 10.22 6.26
CA PRO A 24 18.93 8.99 6.47
C PRO A 24 17.90 8.72 5.35
N GLN A 25 17.36 9.79 4.76
CA GLN A 25 16.41 9.74 3.65
C GLN A 25 17.02 9.22 2.34
N SER A 26 18.22 9.70 1.99
CA SER A 26 18.93 9.22 0.79
C SER A 26 19.23 7.73 0.91
N ARG A 27 19.55 7.27 2.12
CA ARG A 27 19.83 5.87 2.40
C ARG A 27 18.58 4.99 2.25
N MET A 28 17.41 5.43 2.72
CA MET A 28 16.16 4.68 2.55
C MET A 28 15.77 4.53 1.07
N ALA A 29 15.93 5.58 0.26
CA ALA A 29 15.62 5.51 -1.17
C ALA A 29 16.55 4.52 -1.90
N GLU A 30 17.82 4.49 -1.56
CA GLU A 30 18.79 3.53 -2.10
C GLU A 30 18.48 2.10 -1.65
N GLU A 31 18.21 1.89 -0.36
CA GLU A 31 17.81 0.59 0.19
C GLU A 31 16.53 0.06 -0.48
N PHE A 32 15.55 0.93 -0.73
CA PHE A 32 14.34 0.55 -1.44
C PHE A 32 14.59 0.19 -2.91
N ALA A 33 15.41 0.97 -3.62
CA ALA A 33 15.76 0.67 -5.01
C ALA A 33 16.48 -0.69 -5.15
N VAL A 34 17.34 -1.04 -4.18
CA VAL A 34 17.99 -2.35 -4.13
C VAL A 34 16.97 -3.47 -3.89
N LEU A 35 16.03 -3.27 -2.96
CA LEU A 35 14.95 -4.23 -2.69
C LEU A 35 14.07 -4.43 -3.92
N GLU A 36 13.60 -3.35 -4.55
CA GLU A 36 12.77 -3.38 -5.75
C GLU A 36 13.48 -4.11 -6.90
N SER A 37 14.76 -3.82 -7.13
CA SER A 37 15.56 -4.52 -8.15
C SER A 37 15.66 -6.01 -7.86
N SER A 38 15.97 -6.38 -6.60
CA SER A 38 16.14 -7.78 -6.20
C SER A 38 14.84 -8.57 -6.32
N LEU A 39 13.70 -7.98 -5.90
CA LEU A 39 12.38 -8.58 -6.04
C LEU A 39 11.97 -8.74 -7.50
N SER A 40 12.24 -7.72 -8.32
CA SER A 40 11.96 -7.72 -9.76
C SER A 40 12.76 -8.82 -10.48
N ASP A 41 14.04 -8.96 -10.17
CA ASP A 41 14.88 -10.00 -10.76
C ASP A 41 14.47 -11.40 -10.30
N ALA A 42 14.14 -11.58 -9.02
CA ALA A 42 13.61 -12.84 -8.50
C ALA A 42 12.28 -13.23 -9.18
N ALA A 43 11.36 -12.27 -9.31
CA ALA A 43 10.04 -12.47 -9.89
C ALA A 43 10.10 -12.79 -11.40
N LYS A 44 10.93 -12.09 -12.17
CA LYS A 44 11.16 -12.38 -13.61
C LYS A 44 11.71 -13.79 -13.84
N ASN A 45 12.50 -14.30 -12.90
CA ASN A 45 13.02 -15.67 -12.94
C ASN A 45 12.02 -16.71 -12.41
N GLY A 46 10.80 -16.31 -12.01
CA GLY A 46 9.80 -17.21 -11.45
C GLY A 46 10.18 -17.78 -10.08
N ASN A 47 11.14 -17.20 -9.38
CA ASN A 47 11.67 -17.73 -8.12
C ASN A 47 10.86 -17.19 -6.93
N ILE A 48 9.69 -17.81 -6.70
CA ILE A 48 8.76 -17.39 -5.64
C ILE A 48 9.36 -17.51 -4.25
N ASP A 49 10.12 -18.58 -3.98
CA ASP A 49 10.76 -18.79 -2.67
C ASP A 49 11.75 -17.67 -2.35
N HIS A 50 12.48 -17.20 -3.36
CA HIS A 50 13.40 -16.08 -3.19
C HIS A 50 12.68 -14.74 -2.99
N VAL A 51 11.55 -14.51 -3.68
CA VAL A 51 10.68 -13.35 -3.42
C VAL A 51 10.18 -13.35 -1.97
N VAL A 52 9.68 -14.49 -1.48
CA VAL A 52 9.20 -14.64 -0.10
C VAL A 52 10.34 -14.42 0.90
N ALA A 53 11.53 -14.96 0.64
CA ALA A 53 12.70 -14.76 1.50
C ALA A 53 13.12 -13.29 1.57
N LEU A 54 13.21 -12.61 0.42
CA LEU A 54 13.52 -11.18 0.34
C LEU A 54 12.50 -10.35 1.13
N LEU A 55 11.19 -10.60 0.94
CA LEU A 55 10.12 -9.90 1.65
C LEU A 55 10.11 -10.18 3.15
N ARG A 56 10.49 -11.37 3.60
CA ARG A 56 10.63 -11.70 5.02
C ARG A 56 11.81 -10.96 5.67
N ASP A 57 12.94 -10.88 4.96
CA ASP A 57 14.19 -10.33 5.48
C ASP A 57 14.32 -8.81 5.40
N VAL A 58 13.31 -8.13 4.82
CA VAL A 58 13.32 -6.67 4.63
C VAL A 58 13.65 -5.90 5.92
N GLY A 59 13.14 -6.33 7.07
CA GLY A 59 13.44 -5.67 8.36
C GLY A 59 14.90 -5.80 8.78
N ARG A 60 15.55 -6.92 8.45
CA ARG A 60 16.95 -7.18 8.78
C ARG A 60 17.90 -6.42 7.85
N LEU A 61 17.53 -6.29 6.58
CA LEU A 61 18.39 -5.73 5.55
C LEU A 61 18.20 -4.22 5.36
N HIS A 62 16.99 -3.71 5.60
CA HIS A 62 16.57 -2.36 5.19
C HIS A 62 15.88 -1.56 6.29
N HIS A 63 15.87 -2.04 7.55
CA HIS A 63 15.23 -1.35 8.68
C HIS A 63 13.77 -0.91 8.45
N LEU A 64 13.03 -1.60 7.57
CA LEU A 64 11.65 -1.23 7.24
C LEU A 64 10.66 -1.67 8.33
N TRP A 65 9.39 -1.27 8.16
CA TRP A 65 8.30 -1.54 9.10
C TRP A 65 8.20 -3.04 9.44
N GLN A 66 7.98 -3.34 10.72
CA GLN A 66 7.83 -4.71 11.23
C GLN A 66 6.61 -4.83 12.13
N PRO A 67 5.81 -5.89 11.99
CA PRO A 67 4.77 -6.19 12.95
C PRO A 67 5.40 -6.55 14.31
N ASN A 68 4.77 -6.15 15.40
CA ASN A 68 5.11 -6.67 16.71
C ASN A 68 4.70 -8.16 16.83
N ALA A 69 5.12 -8.85 17.89
CA ALA A 69 4.86 -10.29 18.05
C ALA A 69 3.38 -10.68 17.98
N SER A 70 2.50 -9.87 18.58
CA SER A 70 1.04 -10.11 18.53
C SER A 70 0.48 -9.92 17.12
N GLN A 71 0.93 -8.89 16.40
CA GLN A 71 0.56 -8.65 15.02
C GLN A 71 1.07 -9.75 14.08
N ALA A 72 2.31 -10.21 14.26
CA ALA A 72 2.89 -11.32 13.50
C ALA A 72 2.06 -12.60 13.70
N THR A 73 1.72 -12.92 14.95
CA THR A 73 0.87 -14.08 15.27
C THR A 73 -0.52 -13.97 14.63
N ALA A 74 -1.11 -12.78 14.62
CA ALA A 74 -2.40 -12.53 13.97
C ALA A 74 -2.32 -12.67 12.43
N ILE A 75 -1.23 -12.19 11.82
CA ILE A 75 -0.94 -12.34 10.39
C ILE A 75 -0.81 -13.83 10.02
N ASP A 76 -0.05 -14.60 10.79
CA ASP A 76 0.14 -16.04 10.55
C ASP A 76 -1.19 -16.80 10.65
N LYS A 77 -1.99 -16.53 11.70
CA LYS A 77 -3.33 -17.10 11.86
C LYS A 77 -4.27 -16.72 10.72
N ALA A 78 -4.19 -15.48 10.25
CA ALA A 78 -4.99 -15.01 9.13
C ALA A 78 -4.59 -15.71 7.82
N ALA A 79 -3.30 -15.86 7.56
CA ALA A 79 -2.77 -16.57 6.40
C ALA A 79 -3.17 -18.04 6.41
N ASP A 80 -2.98 -18.73 7.52
CA ASP A 80 -3.41 -20.13 7.71
C ASP A 80 -4.90 -20.31 7.40
N ALA A 81 -5.75 -19.40 7.88
CA ALA A 81 -7.19 -19.47 7.67
C ALA A 81 -7.59 -19.21 6.20
N CYS A 82 -6.94 -18.25 5.53
CA CYS A 82 -7.27 -17.90 4.14
C CYS A 82 -6.79 -18.98 3.16
N LEU A 83 -5.55 -19.45 3.32
CA LEU A 83 -4.90 -20.36 2.38
C LEU A 83 -5.39 -21.80 2.52
N ARG A 84 -5.72 -22.27 3.74
CA ARG A 84 -6.28 -23.63 3.91
C ARG A 84 -7.69 -23.74 3.36
N LYS A 85 -8.54 -22.73 3.58
CA LYS A 85 -9.96 -22.76 3.15
C LYS A 85 -10.15 -22.59 1.65
N ALA A 86 -9.16 -22.09 0.91
CA ALA A 86 -9.19 -22.09 -0.55
C ALA A 86 -9.28 -23.52 -1.12
N GLY A 87 -8.74 -24.53 -0.42
CA GLY A 87 -8.82 -25.94 -0.82
C GLY A 87 -10.13 -26.66 -0.44
N ASP A 88 -10.84 -26.17 0.57
CA ASP A 88 -11.92 -26.91 1.26
C ASP A 88 -13.34 -26.38 0.98
N GLN A 89 -13.57 -25.60 -0.09
CA GLN A 89 -14.92 -25.10 -0.45
C GLN A 89 -15.88 -26.16 -1.01
N GLY A 90 -16.06 -27.25 -0.27
CA GLY A 90 -17.17 -28.19 -0.36
C GLY A 90 -17.79 -28.41 1.02
N GLY A 91 -18.45 -27.41 1.62
CA GLY A 91 -19.14 -27.65 2.89
C GLY A 91 -19.63 -26.45 3.70
N ASP A 92 -20.84 -26.00 3.37
CA ASP A 92 -21.88 -25.51 4.29
C ASP A 92 -21.82 -24.11 4.94
N LYS A 93 -23.03 -23.61 5.16
CA LYS A 93 -23.47 -22.22 5.36
C LYS A 93 -23.03 -21.61 6.69
N GLY A 94 -22.08 -20.68 6.64
CA GLY A 94 -21.88 -19.66 7.66
C GLY A 94 -21.81 -18.30 6.97
N THR A 95 -22.91 -17.55 7.02
CA THR A 95 -23.14 -16.16 6.54
C THR A 95 -21.90 -15.41 6.00
N ASN A 96 -21.44 -15.81 4.82
CA ASN A 96 -20.55 -15.02 3.99
C ASN A 96 -21.45 -14.08 3.20
N GLU A 97 -21.58 -12.84 3.67
CA GLU A 97 -22.28 -11.82 2.91
C GLU A 97 -21.50 -11.54 1.62
N ALA A 98 -22.06 -12.12 0.57
CA ALA A 98 -21.75 -12.00 -0.85
C ALA A 98 -20.96 -10.75 -1.25
N ALA A 99 -19.73 -10.98 -1.71
CA ALA A 99 -19.30 -10.45 -2.99
C ALA A 99 -18.88 -11.67 -3.81
N ALA A 100 -19.66 -11.98 -4.84
CA ALA A 100 -19.34 -13.04 -5.80
C ALA A 100 -18.13 -12.58 -6.61
N THR A 101 -16.93 -12.91 -6.14
CA THR A 101 -15.72 -12.81 -6.95
C THR A 101 -15.73 -13.99 -7.92
N THR A 102 -15.59 -13.68 -9.20
CA THR A 102 -15.49 -14.62 -10.33
C THR A 102 -14.57 -15.77 -9.97
N SER A 103 -15.16 -16.95 -9.75
CA SER A 103 -14.48 -18.18 -9.35
C SER A 103 -13.71 -18.76 -10.54
N ASP A 104 -12.61 -18.12 -10.89
CA ASP A 104 -11.61 -18.66 -11.80
C ASP A 104 -10.87 -19.75 -11.00
N GLN A 105 -11.28 -21.01 -11.17
CA GLN A 105 -10.75 -22.21 -10.48
C GLN A 105 -9.30 -22.52 -10.95
N ASN A 106 -8.40 -21.56 -10.85
CA ASN A 106 -6.97 -21.81 -10.99
C ASN A 106 -6.52 -22.52 -9.70
N THR A 107 -6.44 -23.85 -9.76
CA THR A 107 -5.97 -24.76 -8.70
C THR A 107 -4.47 -24.65 -8.41
N GLY A 108 -3.87 -23.48 -8.63
CA GLY A 108 -2.50 -23.22 -8.23
C GLY A 108 -2.43 -23.10 -6.71
N GLU A 109 -1.42 -23.73 -6.10
CA GLU A 109 -1.12 -23.52 -4.68
C GLU A 109 -0.79 -22.04 -4.46
N GLU A 110 -1.68 -21.36 -3.74
CA GLU A 110 -1.52 -19.95 -3.41
C GLU A 110 -0.44 -19.77 -2.34
N THR A 111 0.52 -18.89 -2.62
CA THR A 111 1.68 -18.66 -1.74
C THR A 111 1.61 -17.27 -1.12
N LEU A 112 1.62 -17.19 0.22
CA LEU A 112 1.74 -15.91 0.92
C LEU A 112 3.10 -15.26 0.62
N LEU A 113 3.07 -14.04 0.07
CA LEU A 113 4.26 -13.22 -0.11
C LEU A 113 4.55 -12.41 1.15
N LYS A 114 3.56 -11.68 1.67
CA LYS A 114 3.67 -10.94 2.93
C LYS A 114 2.33 -10.54 3.52
N GLY A 115 2.29 -10.31 4.83
CA GLY A 115 1.14 -9.77 5.55
C GLY A 115 1.45 -8.45 6.26
N TYR A 116 0.44 -7.59 6.36
CA TYR A 116 0.54 -6.24 6.93
C TYR A 116 -0.65 -5.91 7.83
N MET A 117 -0.42 -5.08 8.84
CA MET A 117 -1.48 -4.41 9.59
C MET A 117 -1.81 -3.08 8.93
N VAL A 118 -3.06 -2.89 8.53
CA VAL A 118 -3.47 -1.72 7.75
C VAL A 118 -4.71 -1.06 8.33
N SER A 119 -4.79 0.25 8.18
CA SER A 119 -6.06 0.97 8.12
C SER A 119 -6.60 0.84 6.70
N SER A 120 -7.81 0.31 6.56
CA SER A 120 -8.47 0.12 5.27
C SER A 120 -9.70 1.02 5.19
N VAL A 121 -9.64 2.01 4.31
CA VAL A 121 -10.67 3.03 4.15
C VAL A 121 -11.46 2.74 2.86
N ASN A 122 -12.79 2.66 2.98
CA ASN A 122 -13.65 2.52 1.81
C ASN A 122 -13.92 3.86 1.14
N GLU A 123 -14.60 3.85 -0.01
CA GLU A 123 -14.95 5.04 -0.78
C GLU A 123 -15.83 6.04 -0.01
N TRP A 124 -16.48 5.59 1.07
CA TRP A 124 -17.30 6.41 1.97
C TRP A 124 -16.50 7.06 3.11
N GLY A 125 -15.22 6.70 3.25
CA GLY A 125 -14.37 7.17 4.34
C GLY A 125 -14.51 6.39 5.64
N ALA A 126 -15.17 5.22 5.63
CA ALA A 126 -15.21 4.35 6.79
C ALA A 126 -13.86 3.63 6.95
N ASP A 127 -13.17 3.97 8.04
CA ASP A 127 -11.90 3.37 8.42
C ASP A 127 -12.11 2.08 9.20
N GLN A 128 -11.28 1.09 8.89
CA GLN A 128 -11.34 -0.24 9.46
C GLN A 128 -9.93 -0.83 9.59
N THR A 129 -9.55 -1.21 10.81
CA THR A 129 -8.32 -1.99 11.02
C THR A 129 -8.47 -3.39 10.42
N ARG A 130 -7.54 -3.77 9.56
CA ARG A 130 -7.53 -5.05 8.86
C ARG A 130 -6.12 -5.63 8.82
N ILE A 131 -6.05 -6.93 8.58
CA ILE A 131 -4.83 -7.59 8.12
C ILE A 131 -4.92 -7.64 6.60
N LEU A 132 -3.90 -7.15 5.91
CA LEU A 132 -3.76 -7.27 4.47
C LEU A 132 -2.76 -8.38 4.18
N LEU A 133 -3.17 -9.42 3.46
CA LEU A 133 -2.29 -10.48 2.99
C LEU A 133 -2.12 -10.33 1.49
N ILE A 134 -0.88 -10.33 1.03
CA ILE A 134 -0.53 -10.31 -0.38
C ILE A 134 0.01 -11.69 -0.72
N THR A 135 -0.60 -12.33 -1.71
CA THR A 135 -0.16 -13.61 -2.25
C THR A 135 0.31 -13.43 -3.68
N ASP A 136 0.76 -14.50 -4.31
CA ASP A 136 1.07 -14.51 -5.74
C ASP A 136 -0.19 -14.49 -6.62
N LEU A 137 -1.39 -14.68 -6.07
CA LEU A 137 -2.64 -14.76 -6.83
C LEU A 137 -3.64 -13.64 -6.50
N CYS A 138 -3.71 -13.22 -5.24
CA CYS A 138 -4.73 -12.29 -4.78
C CYS A 138 -4.25 -11.42 -3.61
N ILE A 139 -5.16 -10.57 -3.17
CA ILE A 139 -5.02 -9.78 -1.94
C ILE A 139 -6.19 -10.16 -1.03
N HIS A 140 -5.87 -10.64 0.17
CA HIS A 140 -6.88 -10.87 1.20
C HIS A 140 -6.92 -9.70 2.18
N ARG A 141 -8.13 -9.19 2.44
CA ARG A 141 -8.38 -8.23 3.51
C ARG A 141 -9.17 -8.90 4.63
N VAL A 142 -8.48 -9.17 5.73
CA VAL A 142 -8.99 -10.00 6.83
C VAL A 142 -9.44 -9.13 8.00
N LYS A 143 -10.66 -9.36 8.47
CA LYS A 143 -11.17 -8.86 9.75
C LYS A 143 -10.76 -9.85 10.83
N PHE A 144 -9.85 -9.42 11.70
CA PHE A 144 -9.32 -10.22 12.79
C PHE A 144 -9.82 -9.70 14.15
N ASN A 145 -10.20 -10.60 15.04
CA ASN A 145 -10.53 -10.27 16.43
C ASN A 145 -9.33 -10.55 17.32
N PHE A 146 -8.62 -9.50 17.73
CA PHE A 146 -7.41 -9.63 18.56
C PHE A 146 -7.68 -10.18 19.97
N SER A 147 -8.86 -9.93 20.54
CA SER A 147 -9.19 -10.43 21.90
C SER A 147 -9.46 -11.94 21.91
N LYS A 148 -10.00 -12.47 20.82
CA LYS A 148 -10.28 -13.90 20.66
C LYS A 148 -9.24 -14.64 19.82
N GLU A 149 -8.30 -13.89 19.24
CA GLU A 149 -7.29 -14.34 18.29
C GLU A 149 -7.86 -15.19 17.14
N GLU A 150 -8.98 -14.76 16.57
CA GLU A 150 -9.71 -15.48 15.52
C GLU A 150 -9.97 -14.61 14.28
N VAL A 151 -10.01 -15.24 13.11
CA VAL A 151 -10.48 -14.62 11.88
C VAL A 151 -12.01 -14.56 11.91
N VAL A 152 -12.56 -13.35 11.81
CA VAL A 152 -14.02 -13.13 11.79
C VAL A 152 -14.56 -13.29 10.39
N SER A 153 -13.91 -12.65 9.41
CA SER A 153 -14.25 -12.73 7.99
C SER A 153 -13.09 -12.20 7.15
N TRP A 154 -13.08 -12.47 5.85
CA TRP A 154 -12.14 -11.88 4.91
C TRP A 154 -12.80 -11.60 3.56
N HIS A 155 -12.20 -10.69 2.81
CA HIS A 155 -12.52 -10.44 1.41
C HIS A 155 -11.28 -10.75 0.57
N THR A 156 -11.49 -11.28 -0.63
CA THR A 156 -10.43 -11.65 -1.56
C THR A 156 -10.61 -10.89 -2.86
N THR A 157 -9.58 -10.15 -3.26
CA THR A 157 -9.50 -9.47 -4.55
C THR A 157 -8.44 -10.18 -5.39
N SER A 158 -8.85 -10.83 -6.47
CA SER A 158 -7.91 -11.44 -7.42
C SER A 158 -7.00 -10.37 -8.01
N LEU A 159 -5.71 -10.65 -8.14
CA LEU A 159 -4.78 -9.74 -8.80
C LEU A 159 -5.14 -9.54 -10.29
N LYS A 160 -5.86 -10.49 -10.91
CA LYS A 160 -6.40 -10.33 -12.28
C LYS A 160 -7.49 -9.26 -12.37
N ASP A 161 -8.24 -9.05 -11.28
CA ASP A 161 -9.39 -8.14 -11.24
C ASP A 161 -8.98 -6.70 -10.88
N ILE A 162 -7.71 -6.51 -10.52
CA ILE A 162 -7.15 -5.17 -10.27
C ILE A 162 -6.94 -4.47 -11.61
N LEU A 163 -7.45 -3.25 -11.73
CA LEU A 163 -7.27 -2.40 -12.89
C LEU A 163 -5.97 -1.62 -12.78
N ARG A 164 -5.76 -1.00 -11.61
CA ARG A 164 -4.56 -0.25 -11.28
C ARG A 164 -4.39 -0.08 -9.78
N ILE A 165 -3.16 0.27 -9.40
CA ILE A 165 -2.79 0.68 -8.06
C ILE A 165 -2.22 2.09 -8.15
N GLU A 166 -2.74 2.99 -7.32
CA GLU A 166 -2.18 4.32 -7.15
C GLU A 166 -1.58 4.43 -5.76
N TYR A 167 -0.42 5.07 -5.63
CA TYR A 167 0.20 5.30 -4.33
C TYR A 167 0.66 6.75 -4.17
N GLY A 168 0.76 7.21 -2.92
CA GLY A 168 1.17 8.57 -2.58
C GLY A 168 0.22 9.22 -1.58
N ASN A 169 0.12 10.55 -1.63
CA ASN A 169 -0.73 11.31 -0.71
C ASN A 169 -2.19 11.28 -1.17
N PHE A 170 -3.09 10.92 -0.26
CA PHE A 170 -4.52 10.92 -0.53
C PHE A 170 -5.24 11.90 0.39
N LYS A 171 -6.04 12.78 -0.22
CA LYS A 171 -6.99 13.58 0.55
C LYS A 171 -7.99 12.62 1.19
N ALA A 172 -8.12 12.70 2.51
CA ALA A 172 -9.13 11.93 3.23
C ALA A 172 -10.53 12.26 2.69
N ALA A 173 -11.38 11.24 2.57
CA ALA A 173 -12.75 11.43 2.11
C ALA A 173 -13.45 12.44 3.04
N GLY A 174 -13.99 13.53 2.49
CA GLY A 174 -14.58 14.61 3.30
C GLY A 174 -15.76 14.16 4.19
N SER A 175 -16.39 13.04 3.84
CA SER A 175 -17.47 12.37 4.59
C SER A 175 -16.97 11.37 5.64
N SER A 176 -15.67 11.11 5.71
CA SER A 176 -15.10 10.17 6.66
C SER A 176 -15.29 10.66 8.10
N LEU A 177 -15.86 9.81 8.95
CA LEU A 177 -15.96 10.08 10.39
C LEU A 177 -14.57 10.30 11.01
N THR A 178 -13.54 9.58 10.56
CA THR A 178 -12.17 9.83 11.03
C THR A 178 -11.67 11.20 10.55
N THR A 179 -12.06 11.67 9.37
CA THR A 179 -11.74 13.07 8.99
C THR A 179 -12.40 14.11 9.89
N PHE A 180 -13.59 13.82 10.43
CA PHE A 180 -14.29 14.72 11.36
C PHE A 180 -13.63 14.81 12.74
N PHE A 181 -13.17 13.69 13.30
CA PHE A 181 -12.53 13.67 14.62
C PHE A 181 -11.05 14.03 14.59
N TRP A 182 -10.38 13.82 13.44
CA TRP A 182 -8.92 13.96 13.32
C TRP A 182 -8.52 15.20 12.49
N ARG A 183 -9.41 16.20 12.50
CA ARG A 183 -9.52 17.35 11.58
C ARG A 183 -8.38 18.38 11.60
N ARG A 184 -7.20 18.07 12.13
CA ARG A 184 -6.12 19.08 12.21
C ARG A 184 -4.86 18.83 11.39
N ASP A 185 -4.44 17.61 11.07
CA ASP A 185 -3.14 17.43 10.39
C ASP A 185 -3.08 16.30 9.33
N ILE A 186 -4.22 15.70 8.93
CA ILE A 186 -4.29 14.54 8.01
C ILE A 186 -4.24 14.93 6.51
N GLU A 187 -3.94 16.18 6.16
CA GLU A 187 -3.97 16.62 4.75
C GLU A 187 -2.94 15.90 3.85
N ASP A 188 -1.96 15.20 4.42
CA ASP A 188 -0.90 14.48 3.69
C ASP A 188 -0.66 13.04 4.21
N GLN A 189 -1.72 12.26 4.48
CA GLN A 189 -1.51 10.83 4.77
C GLN A 189 -1.11 10.04 3.51
N GLN A 190 -0.08 9.23 3.65
CA GLN A 190 0.42 8.37 2.59
C GLN A 190 -0.27 7.01 2.62
N GLY A 191 -0.51 6.47 1.45
CA GLY A 191 -1.07 5.13 1.31
C GLY A 191 -1.07 4.66 -0.12
N PHE A 192 -1.94 3.70 -0.40
CA PHE A 192 -2.23 3.27 -1.76
C PHE A 192 -3.71 2.93 -1.93
N ARG A 193 -4.19 3.08 -3.17
CA ARG A 193 -5.53 2.73 -3.60
C ARG A 193 -5.45 1.60 -4.61
N ILE A 194 -6.23 0.55 -4.37
CA ILE A 194 -6.42 -0.54 -5.32
C ILE A 194 -7.75 -0.29 -6.01
N TYR A 195 -7.72 -0.19 -7.35
CA TYR A 195 -8.90 0.01 -8.18
C TYR A 195 -9.34 -1.31 -8.82
N THR A 196 -10.63 -1.60 -8.77
CA THR A 196 -11.25 -2.83 -9.29
C THR A 196 -12.47 -2.49 -10.14
N ALA A 197 -12.79 -3.37 -11.09
CA ALA A 197 -14.02 -3.25 -11.89
C ALA A 197 -15.28 -3.61 -11.09
N SER A 198 -15.14 -4.52 -10.12
CA SER A 198 -16.22 -4.90 -9.22
C SER A 198 -16.07 -4.18 -7.88
N ARG A 199 -17.22 -3.79 -7.31
CA ARG A 199 -17.27 -3.24 -5.98
C ARG A 199 -16.98 -4.30 -4.92
N ASP A 200 -16.17 -3.92 -3.95
CA ASP A 200 -15.92 -4.72 -2.75
C ASP A 200 -16.95 -4.39 -1.66
N GLY A 201 -17.78 -5.38 -1.33
CA GLY A 201 -18.81 -5.28 -0.30
C GLY A 201 -20.18 -4.81 -0.82
N LYS A 202 -21.08 -4.52 0.12
CA LYS A 202 -22.45 -4.11 -0.19
C LYS A 202 -22.50 -2.67 -0.71
N LYS A 203 -23.42 -2.41 -1.64
CA LYS A 203 -23.82 -1.06 -2.03
C LYS A 203 -24.23 -0.26 -0.79
N SER A 204 -23.86 1.01 -0.74
CA SER A 204 -24.36 1.87 0.33
C SER A 204 -25.84 2.16 0.12
N ILE A 205 -26.54 2.54 1.19
CA ILE A 205 -27.95 2.97 1.11
C ILE A 205 -28.11 4.09 0.09
N ASN A 206 -27.13 5.00 -0.03
CA ASN A 206 -27.20 6.10 -0.98
C ASN A 206 -27.09 5.61 -2.43
N ASP A 207 -26.37 4.53 -2.70
CA ASP A 207 -26.28 3.98 -4.06
C ASP A 207 -27.57 3.28 -4.45
N VAL A 208 -28.15 2.52 -3.52
CA VAL A 208 -29.46 1.89 -3.70
C VAL A 208 -30.52 2.96 -3.99
N VAL A 209 -30.54 4.04 -3.19
CA VAL A 209 -31.46 5.16 -3.39
C VAL A 209 -31.19 5.88 -4.72
N SER A 210 -29.94 6.11 -5.09
CA SER A 210 -29.62 6.80 -6.36
C SER A 210 -30.02 5.97 -7.58
N GLU A 211 -29.78 4.66 -7.54
CA GLU A 211 -30.19 3.73 -8.60
C GLU A 211 -31.72 3.60 -8.72
N GLU A 212 -32.46 3.74 -7.62
CA GLU A 212 -33.94 3.75 -7.64
C GLU A 212 -34.52 5.09 -8.12
N VAL A 213 -33.88 6.21 -7.77
CA VAL A 213 -34.39 7.57 -8.05
C VAL A 213 -34.07 8.03 -9.48
N VAL A 214 -32.90 7.68 -10.03
CA VAL A 214 -32.49 8.12 -11.38
C VAL A 214 -33.45 7.65 -12.48
N PRO A 215 -33.91 6.38 -12.51
CA PRO A 215 -34.89 5.93 -13.51
C PRO A 215 -36.26 6.60 -13.36
N ALA A 216 -36.68 6.91 -12.14
CA ALA A 216 -37.99 7.53 -11.87
C ALA A 216 -38.07 9.00 -12.33
N LEU A 217 -36.94 9.71 -12.33
CA LEU A 217 -36.87 11.10 -12.80
C LEU A 217 -36.69 11.23 -14.32
N GLN A 218 -36.31 10.16 -15.01
CA GLN A 218 -36.12 10.14 -16.47
C GLN A 218 -37.39 9.76 -17.25
N GLY A 219 -38.57 9.96 -16.67
CA GLY A 219 -39.88 9.74 -17.31
C GLY A 219 -40.20 10.60 -18.54
N GLU A 220 -39.22 11.22 -19.19
CA GLU A 220 -39.37 11.91 -20.47
C GLU A 220 -38.39 11.31 -21.49
N GLU A 221 -38.95 10.69 -22.53
CA GLU A 221 -38.30 10.01 -23.67
C GLU A 221 -37.37 10.93 -24.47
N LYS A 222 -36.25 11.35 -23.89
CA LYS A 222 -35.18 11.98 -24.66
C LYS A 222 -34.21 10.88 -25.08
N GLU A 223 -34.16 10.63 -26.38
CA GLU A 223 -33.24 9.70 -27.05
C GLU A 223 -31.79 10.13 -26.76
N VAL A 224 -31.23 9.65 -25.65
CA VAL A 224 -29.82 9.87 -25.30
C VAL A 224 -29.00 8.89 -26.11
N THR A 225 -28.31 9.38 -27.14
CA THR A 225 -27.21 8.63 -27.77
C THR A 225 -26.24 8.20 -26.67
N PRO A 226 -26.00 6.89 -26.48
CA PRO A 226 -25.13 6.41 -25.42
C PRO A 226 -23.69 6.81 -25.74
N ALA A 227 -23.28 7.98 -25.25
CA ALA A 227 -21.87 8.24 -25.07
C ALA A 227 -21.37 7.13 -24.13
N ALA A 228 -20.42 6.32 -24.59
CA ALA A 228 -19.86 5.23 -23.80
C ALA A 228 -19.37 5.82 -22.47
N SER A 229 -20.15 5.65 -21.41
CA SER A 229 -19.76 6.05 -20.07
C SER A 229 -18.51 5.26 -19.73
N ALA A 230 -17.48 5.95 -19.22
CA ALA A 230 -16.31 5.26 -18.70
C ALA A 230 -16.79 4.18 -17.72
N PRO A 231 -16.24 2.96 -17.77
CA PRO A 231 -16.61 1.90 -16.84
C PRO A 231 -16.45 2.43 -15.41
N GLU A 232 -17.45 2.15 -14.57
CA GLU A 232 -17.39 2.53 -13.16
C GLU A 232 -16.22 1.80 -12.49
N GLU A 233 -15.40 2.55 -11.76
CA GLU A 233 -14.25 2.01 -11.05
C GLU A 233 -14.46 2.19 -9.56
N PHE A 234 -14.24 1.12 -8.81
CA PHE A 234 -14.28 1.14 -7.35
C PHE A 234 -12.87 1.13 -6.81
N PHE A 235 -12.65 1.73 -5.65
CA PHE A 235 -11.35 1.68 -5.00
C PHE A 235 -11.45 1.40 -3.51
N ARG A 236 -10.40 0.78 -2.99
CA ARG A 236 -10.13 0.68 -1.56
C ARG A 236 -8.79 1.32 -1.25
N GLU A 237 -8.77 2.18 -0.24
CA GLU A 237 -7.56 2.82 0.24
C GLU A 237 -6.99 2.06 1.44
N TYR A 238 -5.66 1.97 1.49
CA TYR A 238 -4.91 1.29 2.53
C TYR A 238 -3.79 2.19 3.03
N ARG A 239 -3.64 2.25 4.36
CA ARG A 239 -2.66 3.05 5.07
C ARG A 239 -1.95 2.20 6.12
N ALA A 240 -0.73 2.59 6.48
CA ALA A 240 -0.03 1.95 7.59
C ALA A 240 -0.81 2.18 8.89
N LEU A 241 -1.04 1.13 9.66
CA LEU A 241 -1.69 1.26 10.96
C LEU A 241 -0.71 1.84 12.00
N LEU A 242 -1.15 2.80 12.83
CA LEU A 242 -0.36 3.42 13.90
C LEU A 242 0.89 4.18 13.42
N ALA A 243 0.85 4.72 12.20
CA ALA A 243 1.97 5.48 11.64
C ALA A 243 1.76 7.01 11.76
N GLU A 244 0.73 7.46 12.49
CA GLU A 244 0.39 8.88 12.60
C GLU A 244 1.53 9.71 13.20
N ASP A 245 2.25 9.13 14.16
CA ASP A 245 3.36 9.80 14.86
C ASP A 245 4.68 9.74 14.05
N GLU A 246 4.76 8.86 13.06
CA GLU A 246 5.98 8.57 12.30
C GLU A 246 5.70 8.47 10.80
N PRO A 247 5.48 9.60 10.09
CA PRO A 247 5.06 9.61 8.69
C PRO A 247 5.98 8.87 7.72
N TRP A 248 7.27 8.77 8.05
CA TRP A 248 8.23 7.98 7.27
C TRP A 248 7.91 6.48 7.28
N LYS A 249 7.21 5.98 8.31
CA LYS A 249 6.72 4.60 8.36
C LYS A 249 5.62 4.36 7.34
N GLU A 250 4.76 5.35 7.07
CA GLU A 250 3.75 5.26 6.00
C GLU A 250 4.42 5.12 4.63
N GLU A 251 5.47 5.92 4.38
CA GLU A 251 6.24 5.89 3.13
C GLU A 251 6.91 4.54 2.92
N VAL A 252 7.64 4.08 3.93
CA VAL A 252 8.32 2.78 3.92
C VAL A 252 7.33 1.64 3.71
N PHE A 253 6.22 1.65 4.46
CA PHE A 253 5.16 0.66 4.32
C PHE A 253 4.58 0.66 2.90
N MET A 254 4.23 1.83 2.38
CA MET A 254 3.67 1.99 1.04
C MET A 254 4.63 1.46 -0.02
N LEU A 255 5.90 1.87 0.01
CA LEU A 255 6.92 1.43 -0.92
C LEU A 255 7.10 -0.10 -0.88
N GLU A 256 7.19 -0.68 0.31
CA GLU A 256 7.32 -2.13 0.48
C GLU A 256 6.12 -2.89 -0.10
N VAL A 257 4.90 -2.43 0.17
CA VAL A 257 3.67 -3.04 -0.39
C VAL A 257 3.66 -2.93 -1.90
N ILE A 258 4.04 -1.78 -2.46
CA ILE A 258 4.13 -1.60 -3.92
C ILE A 258 5.15 -2.55 -4.53
N ALA A 259 6.32 -2.72 -3.92
CA ALA A 259 7.33 -3.66 -4.39
C ALA A 259 6.82 -5.11 -4.34
N ALA A 260 6.11 -5.51 -3.28
CA ALA A 260 5.48 -6.82 -3.17
C ALA A 260 4.42 -7.05 -4.26
N LEU A 261 3.57 -6.05 -4.54
CA LEU A 261 2.54 -6.14 -5.60
C LEU A 261 3.15 -6.17 -6.99
N GLN A 262 4.23 -5.42 -7.24
CA GLN A 262 4.97 -5.51 -8.50
C GLN A 262 5.63 -6.87 -8.68
N ALA A 263 6.19 -7.47 -7.62
CA ALA A 263 6.74 -8.82 -7.68
C ALA A 263 5.64 -9.85 -8.01
N ALA A 264 4.49 -9.78 -7.34
CA ALA A 264 3.33 -10.63 -7.62
C ALA A 264 2.82 -10.45 -9.07
N LYS A 265 2.75 -9.20 -9.54
CA LYS A 265 2.41 -8.86 -10.93
C LYS A 265 3.34 -9.57 -11.91
N GLN A 266 4.65 -9.50 -11.69
CA GLN A 266 5.65 -10.09 -12.57
C GLN A 266 5.63 -11.62 -12.52
N LEU A 267 5.48 -12.22 -11.34
CA LEU A 267 5.43 -13.68 -11.16
C LEU A 267 4.33 -14.35 -11.99
N LYS A 268 3.18 -13.68 -12.18
CA LYS A 268 2.02 -14.25 -12.89
C LYS A 268 1.61 -13.51 -14.16
N GLY A 269 2.32 -12.43 -14.51
CA GLY A 269 2.02 -11.63 -15.69
C GLY A 269 0.70 -10.87 -15.61
N TYR A 270 0.32 -10.35 -14.44
CA TYR A 270 -0.94 -9.60 -14.30
C TYR A 270 -0.89 -8.24 -15.02
N PRO A 271 -2.01 -7.77 -15.59
CA PRO A 271 -2.00 -6.59 -16.47
C PRO A 271 -2.11 -5.25 -15.72
N PHE A 272 -2.33 -5.23 -14.40
CA PHE A 272 -2.64 -3.99 -13.69
C PHE A 272 -1.50 -2.96 -13.71
N GLU A 273 -1.86 -1.69 -13.79
CA GLU A 273 -0.89 -0.58 -13.73
C GLU A 273 -0.52 -0.27 -12.28
N VAL A 274 0.73 0.13 -12.03
CA VAL A 274 1.15 0.71 -10.75
C VAL A 274 1.70 2.09 -11.03
N ARG A 275 1.14 3.13 -10.41
CA ARG A 275 1.54 4.52 -10.68
C ARG A 275 1.44 5.41 -9.46
N LEU A 276 2.21 6.49 -9.47
CA LEU A 276 2.06 7.56 -8.49
C LEU A 276 0.71 8.25 -8.69
N THR A 277 0.02 8.54 -7.58
CA THR A 277 -1.22 9.33 -7.60
C THR A 277 -0.96 10.68 -8.27
N LYS A 278 -1.87 11.11 -9.15
CA LYS A 278 -1.75 12.42 -9.79
C LYS A 278 -1.91 13.47 -8.71
N MET A 279 -0.84 14.20 -8.43
CA MET A 279 -0.91 15.33 -7.52
C MET A 279 -2.00 16.30 -7.95
N VAL A 280 -2.84 16.67 -6.99
CA VAL A 280 -3.76 17.79 -7.19
C VAL A 280 -2.88 19.01 -7.45
N LYS A 281 -2.94 19.56 -8.66
CA LYS A 281 -2.27 20.82 -9.03
C LYS A 281 -2.59 21.82 -7.91
N ASN A 282 -1.55 22.36 -7.26
CA ASN A 282 -1.56 23.27 -6.10
C ASN A 282 -1.22 22.65 -4.72
N ILE A 283 -0.92 21.36 -4.62
CA ILE A 283 -0.22 20.80 -3.45
C ILE A 283 1.29 20.75 -3.78
N PRO A 284 2.14 21.55 -3.11
CA PRO A 284 3.58 21.53 -3.36
C PRO A 284 4.18 20.24 -2.78
N GLY A 285 4.20 19.13 -3.54
CA GLY A 285 4.59 17.85 -2.92
C GLY A 285 4.85 16.65 -3.83
N GLY A 286 5.78 16.75 -4.79
CA GLY A 286 6.34 15.59 -5.49
C GLY A 286 7.58 16.04 -6.25
N ILE A 287 8.78 15.47 -6.12
CA ILE A 287 9.24 14.11 -5.77
C ILE A 287 9.85 14.03 -4.34
N PHE A 288 9.72 15.10 -3.56
CA PHE A 288 10.32 15.23 -2.21
C PHE A 288 9.35 15.88 -1.22
N THR A 289 8.27 15.21 -0.85
CA THR A 289 7.44 15.63 0.30
C THR A 289 8.27 15.69 1.59
N MET A 290 9.40 14.95 1.65
CA MET A 290 10.37 15.00 2.75
C MET A 290 11.10 16.34 2.91
N MET A 291 11.45 17.06 1.83
CA MET A 291 12.10 18.39 1.96
C MET A 291 11.11 19.45 2.45
N HIS A 292 9.83 19.33 2.09
CA HIS A 292 8.83 20.31 2.47
C HIS A 292 8.38 20.15 3.94
N ASN A 293 8.21 18.91 4.41
CA ASN A 293 7.83 18.64 5.81
C ASN A 293 8.99 18.85 6.80
N ALA A 294 10.23 18.53 6.42
CA ALA A 294 11.41 18.84 7.25
C ALA A 294 11.63 20.35 7.41
N ASN A 295 11.38 21.15 6.37
CA ASN A 295 11.46 22.61 6.44
C ASN A 295 10.29 23.23 7.22
N ARG A 296 9.08 22.68 7.13
CA ARG A 296 7.94 23.14 7.95
C ARG A 296 8.18 22.92 9.45
N ARG A 297 8.74 21.76 9.85
CA ARG A 297 9.05 21.48 11.26
C ARG A 297 10.15 22.40 11.81
N ARG A 298 11.19 22.71 11.02
CA ARG A 298 12.20 23.72 11.37
C ARG A 298 11.65 25.14 11.45
N GLN A 299 10.66 25.49 10.62
CA GLN A 299 10.01 26.82 10.66
C GLN A 299 9.03 26.98 11.84
N HIS A 300 8.50 25.88 12.37
CA HIS A 300 7.53 25.90 13.48
C HIS A 300 8.09 25.47 14.84
N GLY A 301 9.39 25.21 14.95
CA GLY A 301 10.07 25.04 16.25
C GLY A 301 9.67 23.78 17.02
N PHE A 302 9.41 22.68 16.29
CA PHE A 302 9.22 21.34 16.85
C PHE A 302 10.49 20.51 16.69
#